data_AF-A0A946U3S2-F1
#
_entry.id   AF-A0A946U3S2-F1
#
_cell.length_a   1.000
_cell.length_b   1.000
_cell.length_c   1.000
_cell.angle_alpha   90.00
_cell.angle_beta   90.00
_cell.angle_gamma   90.00
#
_symmetry.space_group_name_H-M   'P 1'
#
loop_
_entity.id
_entity.type
_entity.pdbx_description
1 polymer ?
#
loop_
_entity_poly.entity_id
_entity_poly.type
_entity_poly.pdbx_seq_one_letter_code
_entity_poly.pdbx_strand_id
1 'polypeptide(L)'
;MGQEVSRYLSGHATEAERAGWITKTSLLLKRHSRVAFLLITFLLLLAVVVSGNLVTISREKAEAIAARKQAEDNFQLYLDEQTVTEALGVELGEAVSFTVRSRDFVNAAAMINLLETGLKEDIDTVQRQNLYAQKGTLHFVLQQFNAARECFESAGNTRRIDRLSELSRKYAEIKPNDRKRLTDQQLADLIRDDMPSRQLTMYYLYYHHLRRRPASARPEEYLPLAGAVLDKLNSSRRALNKPLELTETEDGNHLDLSRTPYRIFSMNIIGIYRRNVLSPLKLSSLDISNSKIESLSELRGLRLDELRMVGVKVSSSKALYRQAQSLQLKRIVLTVDDYPKETIAELKKHMQVVDAGSREGITPAGRAGGGSPE
;
A
#
# COMPACT_ATOMS: atom_id res chain seq x y z
N MET A 1 69.26 62.64 -73.86
CA MET A 1 68.42 62.78 -75.08
C MET A 1 69.17 62.44 -76.37
N GLY A 2 70.34 63.03 -76.68
CA GLY A 2 71.04 62.76 -77.96
C GLY A 2 71.40 61.28 -78.23
N GLN A 3 71.82 60.53 -77.20
CA GLN A 3 72.14 59.10 -77.33
C GLN A 3 70.91 58.18 -77.49
N GLU A 4 69.74 58.55 -76.96
CA GLU A 4 68.50 57.76 -77.13
C GLU A 4 67.89 57.96 -78.52
N VAL A 5 67.93 59.19 -79.04
CA VAL A 5 67.50 59.50 -80.41
C VAL A 5 68.40 58.79 -81.42
N SER A 6 69.72 58.75 -81.16
CA SER A 6 70.67 57.96 -81.95
C SER A 6 70.31 56.47 -81.95
N ARG A 7 70.01 55.87 -80.79
CA ARG A 7 69.64 54.44 -80.70
C ARG A 7 68.32 54.13 -81.41
N TYR A 8 67.31 54.98 -81.26
CA TYR A 8 66.04 54.85 -81.96
C TYR A 8 66.22 54.93 -83.49
N LEU A 9 66.98 55.92 -83.97
CA LEU A 9 67.25 56.10 -85.40
C LEU A 9 68.17 55.01 -85.99
N SER A 10 69.04 54.40 -85.19
CA SER A 10 69.90 53.30 -85.62
C SER A 10 69.25 51.91 -85.48
N GLY A 11 67.96 51.83 -85.14
CA GLY A 11 67.26 50.55 -84.97
C GLY A 11 67.70 49.74 -83.75
N HIS A 12 68.37 50.36 -82.77
CA HIS A 12 68.72 49.72 -81.51
C HIS A 12 67.66 49.97 -80.44
N ALA A 13 67.32 48.93 -79.68
CA ALA A 13 66.33 48.99 -78.61
C ALA A 13 66.63 50.14 -77.63
N THR A 14 65.66 51.05 -77.47
CA THR A 14 65.77 52.16 -76.52
C THR A 14 65.65 51.64 -75.08
N GLU A 15 66.12 52.40 -74.08
CA GLU A 15 66.01 51.97 -72.67
C GLU A 15 64.55 51.73 -72.24
N ALA A 16 63.59 52.36 -72.92
CA ALA A 16 62.17 52.13 -72.74
C ALA A 16 61.72 50.68 -73.07
N GLU A 17 62.40 49.98 -73.99
CA GLU A 17 62.04 48.60 -74.35
C GLU A 17 62.44 47.57 -73.28
N ARG A 18 63.53 47.83 -72.54
CA ARG A 18 64.05 46.99 -71.44
C ARG A 18 63.42 47.29 -70.07
N ALA A 19 62.42 48.17 -70.01
CA ALA A 19 61.68 48.43 -68.78
C ALA A 19 61.01 47.14 -68.27
N GLY A 20 61.31 46.75 -67.02
CA GLY A 20 60.71 45.58 -66.37
C GLY A 20 59.20 45.74 -66.22
N TRP A 21 58.46 44.64 -66.01
CA TRP A 21 57.00 44.66 -65.92
C TRP A 21 56.48 45.64 -64.86
N ILE A 22 57.16 45.76 -63.72
CA ILE A 22 56.86 46.75 -62.66
C ILE A 22 56.96 48.18 -63.20
N THR A 23 58.02 48.49 -63.94
CA THR A 23 58.26 49.81 -64.54
C THR A 23 57.23 50.12 -65.62
N LYS A 24 56.89 49.13 -66.47
CA LYS A 24 55.83 49.25 -67.49
C LYS A 24 54.45 49.50 -66.84
N THR A 25 54.10 48.76 -65.79
CA THR A 25 52.86 48.96 -65.03
C THR A 25 52.86 50.31 -64.32
N SER A 26 53.97 50.73 -63.72
CA SER A 26 54.12 52.04 -63.09
C SER A 26 53.97 53.19 -64.09
N LEU A 27 54.61 53.10 -65.27
CA LEU A 27 54.47 54.08 -66.34
C LEU A 27 53.05 54.13 -66.90
N LEU A 28 52.37 52.98 -67.01
CA LEU A 28 50.98 52.88 -67.46
C LEU A 28 50.01 53.47 -66.42
N LEU A 29 50.22 53.20 -65.13
CA LEU A 29 49.51 53.84 -64.01
C LEU A 29 49.75 55.36 -63.99
N LYS A 30 50.97 55.81 -64.28
CA LYS A 30 51.32 57.24 -64.32
C LYS A 30 50.70 57.96 -65.52
N ARG A 31 50.67 57.31 -66.69
CA ARG A 31 50.05 57.83 -67.92
C ARG A 31 48.53 57.89 -67.85
N HIS A 32 47.90 56.91 -67.20
CA HIS A 32 46.44 56.80 -67.07
C HIS A 32 45.96 56.94 -65.63
N SER A 33 46.55 57.86 -64.86
CA SER A 33 46.32 58.02 -63.43
C SER A 33 44.84 58.16 -63.04
N ARG A 34 44.04 58.87 -63.85
CA ARG A 34 42.59 59.01 -63.64
C ARG A 34 41.83 57.68 -63.80
N VAL A 35 42.14 56.92 -64.85
CA VAL A 35 41.47 55.63 -65.13
C VAL A 35 41.90 54.59 -64.09
N ALA A 36 43.18 54.54 -63.75
CA ALA A 36 43.71 53.68 -62.71
C ALA A 36 43.07 53.98 -61.34
N PHE A 37 42.94 55.26 -60.98
CA PHE A 37 42.29 55.68 -59.75
C PHE A 37 40.81 55.24 -59.70
N LEU A 38 40.05 55.43 -60.77
CA LEU A 38 38.65 54.98 -60.84
C LEU A 38 38.54 53.46 -60.71
N LEU A 39 39.43 52.71 -61.36
CA LEU A 39 39.43 51.24 -61.32
C LEU A 39 39.78 50.71 -59.93
N ILE A 40 40.78 51.29 -59.26
CA ILE A 40 41.12 50.95 -57.86
C ILE A 40 39.96 51.30 -56.92
N THR A 41 39.36 52.48 -57.08
CA THR A 41 38.20 52.91 -56.27
C THR A 41 37.01 51.97 -56.46
N PHE A 42 36.73 51.57 -57.71
CA PHE A 42 35.68 50.60 -58.03
C PHE A 42 35.96 49.23 -57.41
N LEU A 43 37.20 48.72 -57.50
CA LEU A 43 37.59 47.46 -56.89
C LEU A 43 37.48 47.50 -55.36
N LEU A 44 37.85 48.61 -54.73
CA LEU A 44 37.68 48.81 -53.30
C LEU A 44 36.20 48.81 -52.90
N LEU A 45 35.35 49.51 -53.66
CA LEU A 45 33.91 49.55 -53.41
C LEU A 45 33.28 48.16 -53.57
N LEU A 46 33.66 47.43 -54.63
CA LEU A 46 33.22 46.05 -54.85
C LEU A 46 33.67 45.13 -53.71
N ALA A 47 34.92 45.25 -53.24
CA ALA A 47 35.43 44.46 -52.12
C ALA A 47 34.65 44.73 -50.83
N VAL A 48 34.27 45.98 -50.55
CA VAL A 48 33.44 46.34 -49.39
C VAL A 48 32.05 45.72 -49.49
N VAL A 49 31.38 45.80 -50.65
CA VAL A 49 30.05 45.22 -50.85
C VAL A 49 30.05 43.70 -50.73
N VAL A 50 31.04 43.03 -51.35
CA VAL A 50 31.17 41.57 -51.27
C VAL A 50 31.47 41.13 -49.83
N SER A 51 32.37 41.83 -49.13
CA SER A 51 32.67 41.53 -47.73
C SER A 51 31.46 41.74 -46.82
N GLY A 52 30.70 42.82 -47.02
CA GLY A 52 29.46 43.08 -46.29
C GLY A 52 28.43 41.97 -46.48
N ASN A 53 28.17 41.56 -47.72
CA ASN A 53 27.24 40.47 -48.02
C ASN A 53 27.71 39.12 -47.48
N LEU A 54 29.00 38.80 -47.55
CA LEU A 54 29.53 37.54 -46.99
C LEU A 54 29.37 37.50 -45.46
N VAL A 55 29.54 38.63 -44.77
CA VAL A 55 29.31 38.71 -43.32
C VAL A 55 27.84 38.52 -42.99
N THR A 56 26.93 39.16 -43.73
CA THR A 56 25.48 38.98 -43.54
C THR A 56 25.06 37.52 -43.76
N ILE A 57 25.49 36.91 -44.87
CA ILE A 57 25.22 35.50 -45.17
C ILE A 57 25.81 34.58 -44.09
N SER A 58 27.02 34.87 -43.61
CA SER A 58 27.65 34.07 -42.57
C SER A 58 26.91 34.18 -41.23
N ARG A 59 26.35 35.36 -40.90
CA ARG A 59 25.54 35.55 -39.70
C ARG A 59 24.21 34.84 -39.81
N GLU A 60 23.48 35.02 -40.89
CA GLU A 60 22.21 34.34 -41.13
C GLU A 60 22.39 32.81 -41.12
N LYS A 61 23.47 32.30 -41.71
CA LYS A 61 23.79 30.87 -41.67
C LYS A 61 24.13 30.39 -40.26
N ALA A 62 24.87 31.17 -39.48
CA ALA A 62 25.19 30.84 -38.08
C ALA A 62 23.92 30.83 -37.21
N GLU A 63 23.04 31.80 -37.38
CA GLU A 63 21.74 31.88 -36.70
C GLU A 63 20.83 30.72 -37.11
N ALA A 64 20.76 30.38 -38.40
CA ALA A 64 19.97 29.24 -38.88
C ALA A 64 20.49 27.90 -38.34
N ILE A 65 21.81 27.72 -38.25
CA ILE A 65 22.42 26.53 -37.64
C ILE A 65 22.12 26.46 -36.14
N ALA A 66 22.26 27.60 -35.43
CA ALA A 66 21.97 27.66 -34.01
C ALA A 66 20.48 27.37 -33.71
N ALA A 67 19.57 27.98 -34.48
CA ALA A 67 18.13 27.76 -34.36
C ALA A 67 17.75 26.31 -34.67
N ARG A 68 18.36 25.71 -35.72
CA ARG A 68 18.16 24.29 -36.03
C ARG A 68 18.64 23.39 -34.91
N LYS A 69 19.83 23.64 -34.36
CA LYS A 69 20.37 22.85 -33.24
C LYS A 69 19.46 22.96 -32.02
N GLN A 70 18.99 24.15 -31.69
CA GLN A 70 18.06 24.35 -30.58
C GLN A 70 16.71 23.62 -30.83
N ALA A 71 16.22 23.61 -32.07
CA ALA A 71 15.01 22.87 -32.42
C ALA A 71 15.21 21.35 -32.31
N GLU A 72 16.37 20.83 -32.73
CA GLU A 72 16.74 19.42 -32.58
C GLU A 72 16.87 19.03 -31.09
N ASP A 73 17.52 19.86 -30.27
CA ASP A 73 17.66 19.65 -28.81
C ASP A 73 16.28 19.67 -28.11
N ASN A 74 15.42 20.63 -28.45
CA ASN A 74 14.05 20.71 -27.90
C ASN A 74 13.18 19.52 -28.32
N PHE A 75 13.33 19.07 -29.57
CA PHE A 75 12.60 17.90 -30.06
C PHE A 75 13.06 16.63 -29.36
N GLN A 76 14.37 16.48 -29.11
CA GLN A 76 14.89 15.35 -28.34
C GLN A 76 14.36 15.38 -26.91
N LEU A 77 14.35 16.55 -26.25
CA LEU A 77 13.78 16.72 -24.92
C LEU A 77 12.29 16.32 -24.88
N TYR A 78 11.52 16.69 -25.91
CA TYR A 78 10.12 16.30 -26.04
C TYR A 78 9.94 14.78 -26.19
N LEU A 79 10.77 14.13 -27.01
CA LEU A 79 10.74 12.66 -27.16
C LEU A 79 11.10 11.96 -25.84
N ASP A 80 12.10 12.47 -25.12
CA ASP A 80 12.51 11.94 -23.82
C ASP A 80 11.37 12.11 -22.79
N GLU A 81 10.72 13.28 -22.73
CA GLU A 81 9.54 13.50 -21.88
C GLU A 81 8.36 12.60 -22.26
N GLN A 82 8.12 12.37 -23.55
CA GLN A 82 7.06 11.50 -24.03
C GLN A 82 7.31 10.05 -23.62
N THR A 83 8.53 9.53 -23.80
CA THR A 83 8.87 8.15 -23.41
C THR A 83 8.77 7.94 -21.89
N VAL A 84 9.20 8.93 -21.08
CA VAL A 84 9.05 8.90 -19.63
C VAL A 84 7.57 8.91 -19.23
N THR A 85 6.75 9.74 -19.89
CA THR A 85 5.30 9.82 -19.64
C THR A 85 4.59 8.52 -20.01
N GLU A 86 4.96 7.91 -21.14
CA GLU A 86 4.42 6.61 -21.56
C GLU A 86 4.83 5.50 -20.60
N ALA A 87 6.09 5.46 -20.17
CA ALA A 87 6.58 4.48 -19.19
C ALA A 87 5.86 4.61 -17.83
N LEU A 88 5.71 5.85 -17.33
CA LEU A 88 4.95 6.15 -16.12
C LEU A 88 3.47 5.76 -16.26
N GLY A 89 2.87 6.01 -17.42
CA GLY A 89 1.49 5.62 -17.71
C GLY A 89 1.28 4.10 -17.73
N VAL A 90 2.21 3.35 -18.34
CA VAL A 90 2.18 1.88 -18.34
C VAL A 90 2.38 1.33 -16.93
N GLU A 91 3.35 1.84 -16.17
CA GLU A 91 3.60 1.41 -14.79
C GLU A 91 2.40 1.73 -13.88
N LEU A 92 1.78 2.89 -14.05
CA LEU A 92 0.57 3.29 -13.34
C LEU A 92 -0.62 2.39 -13.68
N GLY A 93 -0.84 2.11 -14.97
CA GLY A 93 -1.89 1.20 -15.43
C GLY A 93 -1.73 -0.22 -14.87
N GLU A 94 -0.49 -0.72 -14.84
CA GLU A 94 -0.16 -2.01 -14.20
C GLU A 94 -0.39 -1.97 -12.69
N ALA A 95 0.03 -0.92 -12.00
CA ALA A 95 -0.17 -0.75 -10.56
C ALA A 95 -1.68 -0.69 -10.20
N VAL A 96 -2.47 0.05 -10.98
CA VAL A 96 -3.94 0.13 -10.84
C VAL A 96 -4.57 -1.24 -11.08
N SER A 97 -4.20 -1.93 -12.17
CA SER A 97 -4.71 -3.27 -12.49
C SER A 97 -4.35 -4.31 -11.40
N PHE A 98 -3.12 -4.27 -10.90
CA PHE A 98 -2.69 -5.09 -9.77
C PHE A 98 -3.51 -4.78 -8.52
N THR A 99 -3.77 -3.52 -8.22
CA THR A 99 -4.56 -3.09 -7.04
C THR A 99 -6.01 -3.57 -7.11
N VAL A 100 -6.61 -3.59 -8.31
CA VAL A 100 -7.96 -4.16 -8.53
C VAL A 100 -8.00 -5.66 -8.25
N ARG A 101 -6.92 -6.37 -8.57
CA ARG A 101 -6.79 -7.82 -8.36
C ARG A 101 -6.34 -8.16 -6.95
N SER A 102 -5.60 -7.26 -6.32
CA SER A 102 -5.10 -7.42 -4.97
C SER A 102 -6.27 -7.47 -3.99
N ARG A 103 -6.22 -8.48 -3.12
CA ARG A 103 -7.12 -8.60 -1.97
C ARG A 103 -6.42 -8.22 -0.66
N ASP A 104 -5.28 -7.54 -0.77
CA ASP A 104 -4.62 -6.91 0.37
C ASP A 104 -5.30 -5.58 0.64
N PHE A 105 -5.88 -5.44 1.83
CA PHE A 105 -6.52 -4.19 2.27
C PHE A 105 -5.76 -3.55 3.45
N VAL A 106 -4.51 -3.95 3.72
CA VAL A 106 -3.66 -3.36 4.77
C VAL A 106 -3.50 -1.86 4.53
N ASN A 107 -3.16 -1.48 3.28
CA ASN A 107 -2.88 -0.11 2.86
C ASN A 107 -4.06 0.55 2.13
N ALA A 108 -5.28 0.32 2.63
CA ALA A 108 -6.50 0.71 1.93
C ALA A 108 -6.56 2.20 1.51
N ALA A 109 -6.07 3.11 2.36
CA ALA A 109 -6.04 4.54 2.04
C ALA A 109 -5.14 4.88 0.84
N ALA A 110 -3.94 4.27 0.75
CA ALA A 110 -3.04 4.47 -0.38
C ALA A 110 -3.62 3.90 -1.68
N MET A 111 -4.27 2.74 -1.59
CA MET A 111 -4.96 2.11 -2.72
C MET A 111 -6.14 2.95 -3.23
N ILE A 112 -6.89 3.61 -2.34
CA ILE A 112 -7.96 4.54 -2.73
C ILE A 112 -7.40 5.66 -3.60
N ASN A 113 -6.29 6.29 -3.18
CA ASN A 113 -5.65 7.37 -3.95
C ASN A 113 -5.15 6.88 -5.32
N LEU A 114 -4.59 5.67 -5.39
CA LEU A 114 -4.16 5.07 -6.65
C LEU A 114 -5.34 4.81 -7.61
N LEU A 115 -6.45 4.28 -7.09
CA LEU A 115 -7.67 4.06 -7.89
C LEU A 115 -8.29 5.39 -8.34
N GLU A 116 -8.19 6.46 -7.55
CA GLU A 116 -8.61 7.80 -7.97
C GLU A 116 -7.81 8.33 -9.16
N THR A 117 -6.51 8.05 -9.22
CA THR A 117 -5.70 8.39 -10.39
C THR A 117 -6.16 7.60 -11.61
N GLY A 118 -6.34 6.27 -11.49
CA GLY A 118 -6.82 5.44 -12.60
C GLY A 118 -8.22 5.82 -13.09
N LEU A 119 -9.10 6.33 -12.22
CA LEU A 119 -10.44 6.80 -12.62
C LEU A 119 -10.42 8.09 -13.47
N LYS A 120 -9.32 8.86 -13.45
CA LYS A 120 -9.13 10.06 -14.28
C LYS A 120 -8.68 9.76 -15.70
N GLU A 121 -8.18 8.55 -15.94
CA GLU A 121 -7.73 8.13 -17.27
C GLU A 121 -8.92 7.83 -18.20
N ASP A 122 -8.63 7.84 -19.51
CA ASP A 122 -9.58 7.43 -20.53
C ASP A 122 -9.67 5.89 -20.57
N ILE A 123 -10.53 5.36 -19.70
CA ILE A 123 -10.77 3.93 -19.52
C ILE A 123 -12.17 3.53 -19.95
N ASP A 124 -12.30 2.29 -20.42
CA ASP A 124 -13.59 1.72 -20.80
C ASP A 124 -14.56 1.60 -19.61
N THR A 125 -15.85 1.48 -19.93
CA THR A 125 -16.93 1.42 -18.94
C THR A 125 -16.77 0.26 -17.95
N VAL A 126 -16.31 -0.92 -18.41
CA VAL A 126 -16.18 -2.11 -17.57
C VAL A 126 -15.03 -1.95 -16.58
N GLN A 127 -13.90 -1.42 -17.04
CA GLN A 127 -12.76 -1.09 -16.19
C GLN A 127 -13.16 -0.03 -15.16
N ARG A 128 -13.83 1.05 -15.58
CA ARG A 128 -14.32 2.10 -14.69
C ARG A 128 -15.23 1.54 -13.58
N GLN A 129 -16.17 0.66 -13.93
CA GLN A 129 -17.04 -0.03 -12.96
C GLN A 129 -16.24 -0.88 -11.97
N ASN A 130 -15.23 -1.61 -12.44
CA ASN A 130 -14.34 -2.41 -11.57
C ASN A 130 -13.51 -1.54 -10.62
N LEU A 131 -12.99 -0.39 -11.09
CA LEU A 131 -12.27 0.56 -10.24
C LEU A 131 -13.19 1.11 -9.14
N TYR A 132 -14.39 1.56 -9.48
CA TYR A 132 -15.37 2.03 -8.50
C TYR A 132 -15.78 0.94 -7.52
N ALA A 133 -16.01 -0.30 -7.98
CA ALA A 133 -16.34 -1.43 -7.11
C ALA A 133 -15.22 -1.75 -6.11
N GLN A 134 -13.96 -1.71 -6.55
CA GLN A 134 -12.81 -1.92 -5.67
C GLN A 134 -12.64 -0.75 -4.69
N LYS A 135 -12.74 0.50 -5.17
CA LYS A 135 -12.68 1.71 -4.34
C LYS A 135 -13.78 1.70 -3.26
N GLY A 136 -15.00 1.32 -3.63
CA GLY A 136 -16.10 1.16 -2.68
C GLY A 136 -15.84 0.07 -1.64
N THR A 137 -15.23 -1.05 -2.02
CA THR A 137 -14.82 -2.11 -1.09
C THR A 137 -13.75 -1.62 -0.10
N LEU A 138 -12.79 -0.82 -0.58
CA LEU A 138 -11.75 -0.19 0.25
C LEU A 138 -12.35 0.81 1.25
N HIS A 139 -13.28 1.65 0.83
CA HIS A 139 -14.02 2.53 1.74
C HIS A 139 -14.83 1.72 2.77
N PHE A 140 -15.48 0.63 2.34
CA PHE A 140 -16.24 -0.25 3.24
C PHE A 140 -15.37 -0.83 4.36
N VAL A 141 -14.19 -1.39 4.05
CA VAL A 141 -13.28 -1.94 5.08
C VAL A 141 -12.76 -0.85 6.04
N LEU A 142 -12.66 0.40 5.57
CA LEU A 142 -12.33 1.55 6.40
C LEU A 142 -13.52 2.10 7.21
N GLN A 143 -14.71 1.51 7.10
CA GLN A 143 -15.96 1.99 7.69
C GLN A 143 -16.39 3.36 7.15
N GLN A 144 -16.06 3.70 5.91
CA GLN A 144 -16.47 4.93 5.23
C GLN A 144 -17.70 4.61 4.36
N PHE A 145 -18.85 4.42 5.00
CA PHE A 145 -20.02 3.85 4.35
C PHE A 145 -20.70 4.79 3.35
N ASN A 146 -20.61 6.11 3.56
CA ASN A 146 -21.13 7.08 2.59
C ASN A 146 -20.27 7.07 1.32
N ALA A 147 -18.95 7.17 1.47
CA ALA A 147 -18.02 7.08 0.34
C ALA A 147 -18.12 5.72 -0.38
N ALA A 148 -18.28 4.62 0.37
CA ALA A 148 -18.48 3.30 -0.20
C ALA A 148 -19.77 3.22 -1.03
N ARG A 149 -20.88 3.78 -0.51
CA ARG A 149 -22.16 3.85 -1.19
C ARG A 149 -22.05 4.62 -2.52
N GLU A 150 -21.46 5.80 -2.53
CA GLU A 150 -21.26 6.61 -3.74
C GLU A 150 -20.45 5.86 -4.81
N CYS A 151 -19.40 5.16 -4.38
CA CYS A 151 -18.60 4.31 -5.27
C CYS A 151 -19.42 3.14 -5.82
N PHE A 152 -20.22 2.47 -5.00
CA PHE A 152 -21.05 1.35 -5.45
C PHE A 152 -22.19 1.79 -6.38
N GLU A 153 -22.78 2.97 -6.17
CA GLU A 153 -23.74 3.56 -7.09
C GLU A 153 -23.07 3.88 -8.45
N SER A 154 -21.86 4.43 -8.43
CA SER A 154 -21.07 4.73 -9.64
C SER A 154 -20.59 3.47 -10.38
N ALA A 155 -20.36 2.37 -9.66
CA ALA A 155 -20.01 1.08 -10.25
C ALA A 155 -21.18 0.39 -10.97
N GLY A 156 -22.41 0.83 -10.73
CA GLY A 156 -23.62 0.18 -11.26
C GLY A 156 -23.97 -1.15 -10.58
N ASN A 157 -25.03 -1.80 -11.06
CA ASN A 157 -25.51 -3.05 -10.46
C ASN A 157 -24.66 -4.23 -10.91
N THR A 158 -23.85 -4.77 -9.99
CA THR A 158 -23.14 -6.03 -10.21
C THR A 158 -23.34 -6.96 -9.03
N ARG A 159 -23.63 -8.25 -9.32
CA ARG A 159 -23.77 -9.30 -8.29
C ARG A 159 -22.60 -9.37 -7.32
N ARG A 160 -21.41 -8.93 -7.76
CA ARG A 160 -20.19 -8.88 -6.94
C ARG A 160 -20.24 -7.81 -5.85
N ILE A 161 -21.04 -6.75 -5.96
CA ILE A 161 -21.09 -5.68 -4.94
C ILE A 161 -22.45 -5.49 -4.29
N ASP A 162 -23.53 -6.09 -4.80
CA ASP A 162 -24.91 -5.89 -4.31
C ASP A 162 -25.02 -5.91 -2.78
N ARG A 163 -24.46 -6.93 -2.12
CA ARG A 163 -24.54 -7.04 -0.66
C ARG A 163 -23.73 -5.96 0.08
N LEU A 164 -22.54 -5.59 -0.41
CA LEU A 164 -21.77 -4.51 0.20
C LEU A 164 -22.42 -3.16 -0.05
N SER A 165 -23.07 -2.96 -1.19
CA SER A 165 -23.86 -1.77 -1.50
C SER A 165 -25.04 -1.63 -0.54
N GLU A 166 -25.80 -2.71 -0.32
CA GLU A 166 -26.90 -2.75 0.65
C GLU A 166 -26.43 -2.45 2.08
N LEU A 167 -25.35 -3.11 2.53
CA LEU A 167 -24.78 -2.87 3.85
C LEU A 167 -24.22 -1.43 3.97
N SER A 168 -23.60 -0.90 2.92
CA SER A 168 -23.11 0.49 2.92
C SER A 168 -24.25 1.48 3.09
N ARG A 169 -25.39 1.26 2.42
CA ARG A 169 -26.58 2.09 2.60
C ARG A 169 -27.10 2.02 4.03
N LYS A 170 -27.31 0.81 4.56
CA LYS A 170 -27.78 0.60 5.94
C LYS A 170 -26.87 1.27 6.97
N TYR A 171 -25.55 1.08 6.87
CA TYR A 171 -24.60 1.59 7.85
C TYR A 171 -24.20 3.05 7.64
N ALA A 172 -24.44 3.64 6.47
CA ALA A 172 -24.37 5.08 6.27
C ALA A 172 -25.45 5.81 7.07
N GLU A 173 -26.65 5.24 7.21
CA GLU A 173 -27.73 5.79 8.05
C GLU A 173 -27.38 5.71 9.55
N ILE A 174 -26.82 4.57 9.99
CA ILE A 174 -26.40 4.35 11.39
C ILE A 174 -25.20 5.23 11.75
N LYS A 175 -24.28 5.43 10.80
CA LYS A 175 -23.03 6.17 10.98
C LYS A 175 -22.85 7.20 9.85
N PRO A 176 -23.55 8.35 9.92
CA PRO A 176 -23.55 9.35 8.86
C PRO A 176 -22.21 10.06 8.68
N ASN A 177 -21.33 10.04 9.69
CA ASN A 177 -19.98 10.61 9.58
C ASN A 177 -18.94 9.50 9.33
N ASP A 178 -18.35 9.49 8.15
CA ASP A 178 -17.34 8.52 7.73
C ASP A 178 -16.05 8.57 8.56
N ARG A 179 -15.76 9.69 9.22
CA ARG A 179 -14.60 9.83 10.12
C ARG A 179 -14.82 9.16 11.48
N LYS A 180 -16.08 8.99 11.91
CA LYS A 180 -16.39 8.30 13.16
C LYS A 180 -16.21 6.79 12.99
N ARG A 181 -15.88 6.09 14.06
CA ARG A 181 -15.85 4.61 14.08
C ARG A 181 -17.24 4.09 14.44
N LEU A 182 -17.60 2.90 13.95
CA LEU A 182 -18.71 2.15 14.56
C LEU A 182 -18.39 1.84 16.02
N THR A 183 -19.40 1.71 16.87
CA THR A 183 -19.21 1.06 18.17
C THR A 183 -18.93 -0.44 17.97
N ASP A 184 -18.39 -1.09 18.99
CA ASP A 184 -18.09 -2.52 18.95
C ASP A 184 -19.40 -3.32 18.75
N GLN A 185 -20.50 -2.88 19.37
CA GLN A 185 -21.85 -3.42 19.13
C GLN A 185 -22.31 -3.24 17.68
N GLN A 186 -22.22 -2.03 17.11
CA GLN A 186 -22.64 -1.80 15.73
C GLN A 186 -21.82 -2.60 14.71
N LEU A 187 -20.52 -2.76 14.95
CA LEU A 187 -19.70 -3.63 14.11
C LEU A 187 -20.06 -5.12 14.28
N ALA A 188 -20.40 -5.55 15.51
CA ALA A 188 -20.88 -6.90 15.75
C ALA A 188 -22.14 -7.19 14.93
N ASP A 189 -23.08 -6.23 14.89
CA ASP A 189 -24.30 -6.33 14.11
C ASP A 189 -23.99 -6.37 12.60
N LEU A 190 -23.02 -5.59 12.12
CA LEU A 190 -22.58 -5.63 10.72
C LEU A 190 -22.01 -7.00 10.34
N ILE A 191 -21.20 -7.60 11.21
CA ILE A 191 -20.60 -8.92 10.98
C ILE A 191 -21.67 -10.02 10.95
N ARG A 192 -22.74 -9.87 11.73
CA ARG A 192 -23.90 -10.77 11.74
C ARG A 192 -24.77 -10.61 10.50
N ASP A 193 -24.94 -9.38 10.03
CA ASP A 193 -25.65 -9.06 8.79
C ASP A 193 -24.91 -9.57 7.54
N ASP A 194 -23.58 -9.70 7.60
CA ASP A 194 -22.76 -10.11 6.45
C ASP A 194 -22.78 -11.63 6.19
N MET A 195 -22.85 -12.01 4.91
CA MET A 195 -22.95 -13.39 4.43
C MET A 195 -21.58 -14.13 4.44
N PRO A 196 -21.53 -15.47 4.38
CA PRO A 196 -20.30 -16.25 4.56
C PRO A 196 -19.18 -16.01 3.53
N SER A 197 -19.50 -15.50 2.33
CA SER A 197 -18.60 -15.52 1.17
C SER A 197 -17.52 -14.43 1.15
N ARG A 198 -17.48 -13.51 2.14
CA ARG A 198 -16.52 -12.38 2.16
C ARG A 198 -15.66 -12.31 3.42
N GLN A 199 -15.22 -13.47 3.90
CA GLN A 199 -14.38 -13.61 5.09
C GLN A 199 -13.17 -12.65 5.11
N LEU A 200 -12.51 -12.45 3.96
CA LEU A 200 -11.36 -11.57 3.87
C LEU A 200 -11.71 -10.08 4.09
N THR A 201 -12.80 -9.59 3.48
CA THR A 201 -13.28 -8.22 3.71
C THR A 201 -13.62 -8.00 5.18
N MET A 202 -14.25 -8.98 5.82
CA MET A 202 -14.54 -8.94 7.27
C MET A 202 -13.27 -8.86 8.11
N TYR A 203 -12.24 -9.64 7.78
CA TYR A 203 -10.96 -9.63 8.50
C TYR A 203 -10.28 -8.26 8.46
N TYR A 204 -10.25 -7.61 7.29
CA TYR A 204 -9.67 -6.29 7.17
C TYR A 204 -10.53 -5.18 7.78
N LEU A 205 -11.86 -5.32 7.71
CA LEU A 205 -12.78 -4.45 8.43
C LEU A 205 -12.53 -4.52 9.94
N TYR A 206 -12.41 -5.72 10.50
CA TYR A 206 -12.05 -5.93 11.90
C TYR A 206 -10.69 -5.34 12.26
N TYR A 207 -9.68 -5.56 11.42
CA TYR A 207 -8.33 -5.02 11.62
C TYR A 207 -8.31 -3.48 11.69
N HIS A 208 -8.91 -2.81 10.71
CA HIS A 208 -8.96 -1.34 10.67
C HIS A 208 -9.83 -0.76 11.79
N HIS A 209 -10.80 -1.52 12.27
CA HIS A 209 -11.57 -1.15 13.45
C HIS A 209 -10.72 -1.19 14.72
N LEU A 210 -9.99 -2.29 14.96
CA LEU A 210 -9.15 -2.42 16.14
C LEU A 210 -8.00 -1.41 16.15
N ARG A 211 -7.41 -1.08 15.00
CA ARG A 211 -6.35 -0.05 14.91
C ARG A 211 -6.81 1.34 15.35
N ARG A 212 -8.11 1.62 15.23
CA ARG A 212 -8.73 2.89 15.62
C ARG A 212 -9.46 2.80 16.97
N ARG A 213 -9.40 1.64 17.64
CA ARG A 213 -10.03 1.47 18.95
C ARG A 213 -9.23 2.28 19.99
N PRO A 214 -9.87 3.15 20.78
CA PRO A 214 -9.18 3.92 21.81
C PRO A 214 -8.46 3.02 22.82
N ALA A 215 -7.28 3.42 23.29
CA ALA A 215 -6.56 2.68 24.33
C ALA A 215 -7.33 2.62 25.66
N SER A 216 -8.20 3.61 25.91
CA SER A 216 -9.09 3.70 27.07
C SER A 216 -10.35 2.83 26.98
N ALA A 217 -10.62 2.20 25.83
CA ALA A 217 -11.85 1.43 25.64
C ALA A 217 -11.85 0.18 26.52
N ARG A 218 -12.94 0.01 27.29
CA ARG A 218 -13.06 -1.05 28.30
C ARG A 218 -13.20 -2.44 27.65
N PRO A 219 -12.71 -3.52 28.25
CA PRO A 219 -12.86 -4.87 27.72
C PRO A 219 -14.31 -5.29 27.46
N GLU A 220 -15.23 -4.90 28.35
CA GLU A 220 -16.64 -5.31 28.31
C GLU A 220 -17.36 -4.78 27.07
N GLU A 221 -16.98 -3.58 26.63
CA GLU A 221 -17.53 -2.96 25.41
C GLU A 221 -17.22 -3.78 24.16
N TYR A 222 -16.15 -4.57 24.18
CA TYR A 222 -15.72 -5.40 23.06
C TYR A 222 -16.41 -6.77 22.99
N LEU A 223 -17.10 -7.21 24.06
CA LEU A 223 -17.72 -8.54 24.14
C LEU A 223 -18.69 -8.84 22.98
N PRO A 224 -19.58 -7.92 22.56
CA PRO A 224 -20.48 -8.20 21.43
C PRO A 224 -19.71 -8.49 20.14
N LEU A 225 -18.64 -7.74 19.90
CA LEU A 225 -17.80 -7.89 18.71
C LEU A 225 -16.99 -9.18 18.76
N ALA A 226 -16.39 -9.50 19.91
CA ALA A 226 -15.71 -10.78 20.11
C ALA A 226 -16.66 -11.95 19.82
N GLY A 227 -17.87 -11.92 20.38
CA GLY A 227 -18.89 -12.95 20.16
C GLY A 227 -19.28 -13.09 18.69
N ALA A 228 -19.56 -11.98 18.00
CA ALA A 228 -19.93 -12.00 16.58
C ALA A 228 -18.80 -12.55 15.69
N VAL A 229 -17.54 -12.17 15.96
CA VAL A 229 -16.38 -12.67 15.20
C VAL A 229 -16.15 -14.15 15.48
N LEU A 230 -16.23 -14.60 16.73
CA LEU A 230 -16.10 -16.02 17.08
C LEU A 230 -17.19 -16.87 16.42
N ASP A 231 -18.45 -16.41 16.47
CA ASP A 231 -19.56 -17.06 15.78
C ASP A 231 -19.28 -17.18 14.28
N LYS A 232 -18.80 -16.09 13.65
CA LYS A 232 -18.47 -16.08 12.23
C LYS A 232 -17.32 -17.03 11.87
N LEU A 233 -16.24 -17.05 12.66
CA LEU A 233 -15.10 -17.94 12.44
C LEU A 233 -15.44 -19.42 12.59
N ASN A 234 -16.41 -19.73 13.45
CA ASN A 234 -16.79 -21.09 13.79
C ASN A 234 -18.08 -21.55 13.11
N SER A 235 -18.64 -20.75 12.20
CA SER A 235 -19.96 -20.99 11.59
C SER A 235 -21.04 -21.31 12.63
N SER A 236 -21.03 -20.56 13.73
CA SER A 236 -21.92 -20.73 14.88
C SER A 236 -22.83 -19.51 15.04
N ARG A 237 -23.79 -19.62 15.97
CA ARG A 237 -24.71 -18.55 16.39
C ARG A 237 -24.83 -18.51 17.92
N ARG A 238 -23.80 -18.98 18.64
CA ARG A 238 -23.84 -19.12 20.10
C ARG A 238 -24.02 -17.76 20.77
N ALA A 239 -23.30 -16.74 20.32
CA ALA A 239 -23.30 -15.43 20.96
C ALA A 239 -24.65 -14.69 20.81
N LEU A 240 -25.49 -15.09 19.85
CA LEU A 240 -26.87 -14.59 19.75
C LEU A 240 -27.77 -15.10 20.88
N ASN A 241 -27.58 -16.36 21.29
CA ASN A 241 -28.43 -17.01 22.30
C ASN A 241 -27.85 -16.90 23.71
N LYS A 242 -26.52 -16.88 23.82
CA LYS A 242 -25.77 -16.75 25.07
C LYS A 242 -24.58 -15.82 24.81
N PRO A 243 -24.74 -14.51 25.04
CA PRO A 243 -23.66 -13.54 24.92
C PRO A 243 -22.43 -13.93 25.73
N LEU A 244 -21.28 -13.34 25.37
CA LEU A 244 -20.07 -13.47 26.17
C LEU A 244 -20.21 -12.60 27.43
N GLU A 245 -19.75 -13.11 28.55
CA GLU A 245 -19.75 -12.41 29.84
C GLU A 245 -18.34 -12.47 30.43
N LEU A 246 -17.84 -11.34 30.92
CA LEU A 246 -16.62 -11.28 31.70
C LEU A 246 -16.96 -11.34 33.18
N THR A 247 -16.14 -12.05 33.93
CA THR A 247 -16.17 -12.03 35.39
C THR A 247 -14.87 -11.41 35.87
N GLU A 248 -14.95 -10.35 36.66
CA GLU A 248 -13.77 -9.79 37.33
C GLU A 248 -13.34 -10.72 38.46
N THR A 249 -12.06 -11.09 38.47
CA THR A 249 -11.40 -11.82 39.55
C THR A 249 -10.31 -10.94 40.14
N GLU A 250 -9.75 -11.34 41.28
CA GLU A 250 -8.64 -10.64 41.93
C GLU A 250 -7.43 -10.44 40.99
N ASP A 251 -7.22 -11.39 40.07
CA ASP A 251 -6.12 -11.39 39.11
C ASP A 251 -6.47 -10.73 37.76
N GLY A 252 -7.71 -10.31 37.55
CA GLY A 252 -8.17 -9.63 36.33
C GLY A 252 -9.39 -10.28 35.68
N ASN A 253 -9.50 -10.20 34.36
CA ASN A 253 -10.69 -10.64 33.65
C ASN A 253 -10.70 -12.16 33.38
N HIS A 254 -11.77 -12.82 33.79
CA HIS A 254 -12.08 -14.21 33.44
C HIS A 254 -13.13 -14.28 32.33
N LEU A 255 -12.95 -15.23 31.40
CA LEU A 255 -13.95 -15.57 30.39
C LEU A 255 -14.23 -17.08 30.39
N ASP A 256 -15.50 -17.44 30.59
CA ASP A 256 -15.97 -18.83 30.48
C ASP A 256 -16.50 -19.14 29.07
N LEU A 257 -15.73 -19.94 28.34
CA LEU A 257 -16.10 -20.53 27.05
C LEU A 257 -16.26 -22.05 27.15
N SER A 258 -16.47 -22.58 28.35
CA SER A 258 -16.73 -23.99 28.55
C SER A 258 -17.97 -24.44 27.78
N ARG A 259 -17.91 -25.64 27.21
CA ARG A 259 -18.98 -26.26 26.41
C ARG A 259 -19.42 -25.43 25.18
N THR A 260 -18.61 -24.47 24.74
CA THR A 260 -18.89 -23.71 23.51
C THR A 260 -18.46 -24.48 22.27
N PRO A 261 -19.08 -24.22 21.11
CA PRO A 261 -18.69 -24.86 19.85
C PRO A 261 -17.43 -24.24 19.23
N TYR A 262 -16.79 -23.27 19.89
CA TYR A 262 -15.66 -22.56 19.33
C TYR A 262 -14.41 -23.43 19.28
N ARG A 263 -13.78 -23.44 18.11
CA ARG A 263 -12.52 -24.13 17.80
C ARG A 263 -11.48 -23.19 17.18
N ILE A 264 -11.90 -22.16 16.44
CA ILE A 264 -11.05 -21.14 15.83
C ILE A 264 -11.18 -19.85 16.65
N PHE A 265 -10.04 -19.35 17.12
CA PHE A 265 -9.99 -18.12 17.95
C PHE A 265 -9.19 -17.00 17.29
N SER A 266 -8.68 -17.26 16.08
CA SER A 266 -7.72 -16.38 15.45
C SER A 266 -7.99 -16.19 13.97
N MET A 267 -7.74 -14.97 13.51
CA MET A 267 -7.87 -14.58 12.11
C MET A 267 -6.49 -14.56 11.47
N ASN A 268 -6.37 -15.20 10.30
CA ASN A 268 -5.20 -15.06 9.46
C ASN A 268 -5.42 -13.92 8.47
N ILE A 269 -4.78 -12.78 8.73
CA ILE A 269 -4.87 -11.60 7.87
C ILE A 269 -3.56 -11.50 7.10
N ILE A 270 -3.66 -11.57 5.77
CA ILE A 270 -2.51 -11.44 4.87
C ILE A 270 -1.80 -10.11 5.18
N GLY A 271 -0.47 -10.14 5.30
CA GLY A 271 0.35 -8.96 5.59
C GLY A 271 0.39 -8.46 7.04
N ILE A 272 -0.47 -8.95 7.95
CA ILE A 272 -0.55 -8.45 9.36
C ILE A 272 -0.18 -9.52 10.40
N TYR A 273 -0.04 -10.78 9.98
CA TYR A 273 0.06 -11.97 10.83
C TYR A 273 -1.25 -12.31 11.57
N ARG A 274 -1.24 -13.50 12.17
CA ARG A 274 -2.37 -14.09 12.89
C ARG A 274 -2.75 -13.27 14.13
N ARG A 275 -4.03 -12.93 14.29
CA ARG A 275 -4.56 -12.15 15.43
C ARG A 275 -5.59 -12.97 16.20
N ASN A 276 -5.44 -13.08 17.52
CA ASN A 276 -6.43 -13.71 18.37
C ASN A 276 -7.58 -12.72 18.69
N VAL A 277 -8.82 -13.18 18.51
CA VAL A 277 -10.04 -12.39 18.69
C VAL A 277 -10.24 -11.98 20.14
N LEU A 278 -9.80 -12.76 21.11
CA LEU A 278 -9.96 -12.49 22.54
C LEU A 278 -8.93 -11.49 23.08
N SER A 279 -7.91 -11.13 22.31
CA SER A 279 -6.80 -10.27 22.78
C SER A 279 -7.26 -8.93 23.38
N PRO A 280 -8.25 -8.21 22.81
CA PRO A 280 -8.71 -6.94 23.39
C PRO A 280 -9.46 -7.08 24.73
N LEU A 281 -9.85 -8.29 25.14
CA LEU A 281 -10.52 -8.54 26.41
C LEU A 281 -9.57 -8.51 27.62
N LYS A 282 -8.25 -8.52 27.39
CA LYS A 282 -7.21 -8.47 28.44
C LYS A 282 -7.45 -9.52 29.54
N LEU A 283 -7.70 -10.76 29.13
CA LEU A 283 -8.02 -11.87 30.04
C LEU A 283 -6.80 -12.23 30.90
N SER A 284 -7.02 -12.45 32.19
CA SER A 284 -6.07 -13.12 33.08
C SER A 284 -6.33 -14.63 33.12
N SER A 285 -7.59 -15.04 32.95
CA SER A 285 -7.97 -16.44 32.96
C SER A 285 -9.01 -16.79 31.90
N LEU A 286 -8.94 -18.03 31.39
CA LEU A 286 -9.83 -18.52 30.33
C LEU A 286 -10.24 -19.97 30.61
N ASP A 287 -11.54 -20.24 30.58
CA ASP A 287 -12.07 -21.61 30.60
C ASP A 287 -12.53 -22.03 29.19
N ILE A 288 -11.91 -23.07 28.64
CA ILE A 288 -12.26 -23.71 27.37
C ILE A 288 -12.67 -25.17 27.57
N SER A 289 -13.04 -25.56 28.79
CA SER A 289 -13.38 -26.94 29.14
C SER A 289 -14.50 -27.48 28.27
N ASN A 290 -14.34 -28.70 27.77
CA ASN A 290 -15.30 -29.36 26.88
C ASN A 290 -15.61 -28.54 25.59
N SER A 291 -14.70 -27.67 25.16
CA SER A 291 -14.76 -27.04 23.84
C SER A 291 -14.21 -27.97 22.75
N LYS A 292 -14.35 -27.56 21.49
CA LYS A 292 -13.87 -28.30 20.32
C LYS A 292 -12.49 -27.85 19.83
N ILE A 293 -11.70 -27.18 20.69
CA ILE A 293 -10.38 -26.72 20.31
C ILE A 293 -9.41 -27.90 20.15
N GLU A 294 -8.77 -27.97 18.97
CA GLU A 294 -7.82 -29.05 18.64
C GLU A 294 -6.36 -28.64 18.89
N SER A 295 -6.08 -27.34 19.02
CA SER A 295 -4.73 -26.80 19.14
C SER A 295 -4.71 -25.52 19.96
N LEU A 296 -3.85 -25.43 20.98
CA LEU A 296 -3.67 -24.19 21.74
C LEU A 296 -2.97 -23.11 20.91
N SER A 297 -2.46 -23.41 19.71
CA SER A 297 -1.98 -22.39 18.77
C SER A 297 -3.06 -21.38 18.36
N GLU A 298 -4.34 -21.74 18.48
CA GLU A 298 -5.47 -20.82 18.30
C GLU A 298 -5.48 -19.71 19.36
N LEU A 299 -4.96 -19.99 20.56
CA LEU A 299 -4.86 -19.04 21.67
C LEU A 299 -3.59 -18.17 21.61
N ARG A 300 -2.73 -18.36 20.60
CA ARG A 300 -1.49 -17.60 20.46
C ARG A 300 -1.75 -16.09 20.44
N GLY A 301 -0.92 -15.35 21.17
CA GLY A 301 -1.02 -13.89 21.30
C GLY A 301 -1.82 -13.44 22.51
N LEU A 302 -2.45 -14.37 23.23
CA LEU A 302 -2.94 -14.14 24.58
C LEU A 302 -1.80 -14.31 25.59
N ARG A 303 -1.89 -13.56 26.68
CA ARG A 303 -1.10 -13.75 27.90
C ARG A 303 -2.11 -14.07 28.99
N LEU A 304 -2.04 -15.27 29.56
CA LEU A 304 -2.99 -15.77 30.54
C LEU A 304 -2.20 -16.23 31.75
N ASP A 305 -2.72 -15.99 32.95
CA ASP A 305 -2.22 -16.56 34.19
C ASP A 305 -2.79 -17.96 34.41
N GLU A 306 -4.08 -18.16 34.12
CA GLU A 306 -4.76 -19.45 34.24
C GLU A 306 -5.47 -19.88 32.95
N LEU A 307 -5.23 -21.14 32.54
CA LEU A 307 -6.00 -21.80 31.49
C LEU A 307 -6.67 -23.06 32.04
N ARG A 308 -7.99 -23.11 31.95
CA ARG A 308 -8.78 -24.28 32.28
C ARG A 308 -9.25 -24.96 31.00
N MET A 309 -8.87 -26.22 30.80
CA MET A 309 -9.09 -26.97 29.57
C MET A 309 -9.51 -28.43 29.84
N VAL A 310 -10.39 -28.62 30.83
CA VAL A 310 -10.87 -29.95 31.24
C VAL A 310 -11.67 -30.58 30.10
N GLY A 311 -11.41 -31.86 29.80
CA GLY A 311 -12.09 -32.58 28.71
C GLY A 311 -11.73 -32.08 27.29
N VAL A 312 -10.69 -31.25 27.15
CA VAL A 312 -10.13 -30.86 25.86
C VAL A 312 -8.98 -31.79 25.51
N LYS A 313 -8.95 -32.31 24.28
CA LYS A 313 -7.86 -33.12 23.74
C LYS A 313 -7.20 -32.40 22.58
N VAL A 314 -5.97 -31.94 22.77
CA VAL A 314 -5.20 -31.30 21.69
C VAL A 314 -4.53 -32.34 20.79
N SER A 315 -4.51 -32.10 19.48
CA SER A 315 -3.99 -33.04 18.47
C SER A 315 -2.50 -33.34 18.64
N SER A 316 -1.74 -32.41 19.24
CA SER A 316 -0.32 -32.57 19.52
C SER A 316 -0.05 -32.53 21.03
N SER A 317 -0.47 -33.58 21.73
CA SER A 317 -0.30 -33.72 23.19
C SER A 317 1.16 -33.62 23.64
N LYS A 318 2.13 -34.07 22.83
CA LYS A 318 3.57 -33.90 23.10
C LYS A 318 4.05 -32.45 23.00
N ALA A 319 3.39 -31.62 22.21
CA ALA A 319 3.72 -30.20 22.05
C ALA A 319 2.96 -29.29 23.02
N LEU A 320 2.07 -29.84 23.86
CA LEU A 320 1.23 -29.07 24.78
C LEU A 320 2.07 -28.12 25.63
N TYR A 321 3.19 -28.57 26.21
CA TYR A 321 4.03 -27.73 27.06
C TYR A 321 4.57 -26.48 26.32
N ARG A 322 5.03 -26.63 25.07
CA ARG A 322 5.53 -25.49 24.26
C ARG A 322 4.40 -24.52 23.94
N GLN A 323 3.22 -25.05 23.64
CA GLN A 323 2.06 -24.21 23.35
C GLN A 323 1.60 -23.45 24.61
N ALA A 324 1.53 -24.13 25.75
CA ALA A 324 1.20 -23.54 27.05
C ALA A 324 2.21 -22.45 27.46
N GLN A 325 3.52 -22.70 27.28
CA GLN A 325 4.57 -21.72 27.58
C GLN A 325 4.42 -20.42 26.77
N SER A 326 3.96 -20.50 25.52
CA SER A 326 3.72 -19.32 24.68
C SER A 326 2.60 -18.40 25.18
N LEU A 327 1.76 -18.90 26.11
CA LEU A 327 0.68 -18.15 26.74
C LEU A 327 1.09 -17.54 28.10
N GLN A 328 2.30 -17.82 28.59
CA GLN A 328 2.82 -17.34 29.88
C GLN A 328 2.03 -17.83 31.11
N LEU A 329 1.44 -19.04 31.02
CA LEU A 329 0.62 -19.61 32.10
C LEU A 329 1.41 -19.79 33.40
N LYS A 330 0.80 -19.37 34.51
CA LYS A 330 1.22 -19.73 35.88
C LYS A 330 0.52 -21.01 36.34
N ARG A 331 -0.71 -21.23 35.88
CA ARG A 331 -1.56 -22.37 36.25
C ARG A 331 -2.30 -22.94 35.06
N ILE A 332 -2.36 -24.26 34.97
CA ILE A 332 -3.16 -25.00 34.00
C ILE A 332 -4.01 -26.05 34.70
N VAL A 333 -5.30 -26.07 34.37
CA VAL A 333 -6.27 -27.04 34.90
C VAL A 333 -6.72 -27.95 33.77
N LEU A 334 -6.41 -29.25 33.88
CA LEU A 334 -6.68 -30.24 32.84
C LEU A 334 -6.98 -31.62 33.45
N THR A 335 -7.46 -32.56 32.64
CA THR A 335 -7.54 -33.98 33.04
C THR A 335 -6.17 -34.61 32.81
N VAL A 336 -5.41 -34.93 33.86
CA VAL A 336 -4.02 -35.39 33.73
C VAL A 336 -3.90 -36.67 32.89
N ASP A 337 -4.87 -37.57 33.02
CA ASP A 337 -4.89 -38.85 32.32
C ASP A 337 -5.13 -38.74 30.80
N ASP A 338 -5.59 -37.58 30.30
CA ASP A 338 -5.77 -37.36 28.86
C ASP A 338 -4.43 -37.08 28.13
N TYR A 339 -3.31 -36.98 28.86
CA TYR A 339 -2.01 -36.56 28.34
C TYR A 339 -0.86 -37.53 28.68
N PRO A 340 0.18 -37.62 27.83
CA PRO A 340 1.37 -38.41 28.15
C PRO A 340 2.02 -37.96 29.47
N LYS A 341 2.47 -38.92 30.28
CA LYS A 341 3.08 -38.65 31.59
C LYS A 341 4.29 -37.71 31.47
N GLU A 342 5.07 -37.83 30.40
CA GLU A 342 6.23 -36.99 30.12
C GLU A 342 5.81 -35.54 29.86
N THR A 343 4.70 -35.31 29.14
CA THR A 343 4.14 -33.98 28.92
C THR A 343 3.71 -33.34 30.23
N ILE A 344 3.01 -34.10 31.09
CA ILE A 344 2.55 -33.59 32.40
C ILE A 344 3.73 -33.29 33.32
N ALA A 345 4.75 -34.16 33.35
CA ALA A 345 5.97 -33.93 34.10
C ALA A 345 6.69 -32.65 33.63
N GLU A 346 6.74 -32.39 32.33
CA GLU A 346 7.34 -31.17 31.79
C GLU A 346 6.52 -29.92 32.16
N LEU A 347 5.19 -29.97 32.06
CA LEU A 347 4.33 -28.85 32.50
C LEU A 347 4.57 -28.50 33.96
N LYS A 348 4.64 -29.50 34.85
CA LYS A 348 4.85 -29.31 36.30
C LYS A 348 6.20 -28.64 36.66
N LYS A 349 7.19 -28.64 35.75
CA LYS A 349 8.45 -27.93 35.97
C LYS A 349 8.32 -26.41 35.82
N HIS A 350 7.36 -25.95 35.02
CA HIS A 350 7.25 -24.53 34.63
C HIS A 350 5.98 -23.84 35.13
N MET A 351 4.95 -24.60 35.49
CA MET A 351 3.66 -24.06 35.95
C MET A 351 2.95 -25.01 36.91
N GLN A 352 1.98 -24.49 37.65
CA GLN A 352 1.11 -25.29 38.50
C GLN A 352 0.14 -26.10 37.63
N VAL A 353 0.19 -27.43 37.72
CA VAL A 353 -0.76 -28.33 37.05
C VAL A 353 -1.77 -28.83 38.08
N VAL A 354 -3.04 -28.49 37.88
CA VAL A 354 -4.16 -28.97 38.70
C VAL A 354 -4.90 -30.06 37.92
N ASP A 355 -4.98 -31.25 38.52
CA ASP A 355 -5.75 -32.34 37.96
C ASP A 355 -7.24 -32.16 38.30
N ALA A 356 -8.07 -32.04 37.27
CA ALA A 356 -9.51 -31.99 37.43
C ALA A 356 -10.15 -33.38 37.62
N GLY A 357 -9.41 -34.46 37.33
CA GLY A 357 -9.87 -35.85 37.46
C GLY A 357 -9.70 -36.44 38.86
N SER A 358 -8.72 -35.95 39.64
CA SER A 358 -8.51 -36.42 41.01
C SER A 358 -9.65 -35.95 41.92
N ARG A 359 -10.49 -36.89 42.36
CA ARG A 359 -11.59 -36.66 43.32
C ARG A 359 -11.14 -36.22 44.73
N GLU A 360 -9.85 -35.95 44.95
CA GLU A 360 -9.27 -35.75 46.28
C GLU A 360 -9.38 -34.31 46.84
N GLY A 361 -10.10 -33.40 46.19
CA GLY A 361 -10.09 -31.97 46.58
C GLY A 361 -11.38 -31.38 47.17
N ILE A 362 -12.51 -32.08 47.15
CA ILE A 362 -13.77 -31.56 47.73
C ILE A 362 -14.02 -32.31 49.04
N THR A 363 -13.29 -31.94 50.09
CA THR A 363 -13.73 -32.23 51.46
C THR A 363 -14.85 -31.23 51.77
N PRO A 364 -16.12 -31.66 51.94
CA PRO A 364 -17.15 -30.76 52.42
C PRO A 364 -16.75 -30.35 53.84
N ALA A 365 -16.53 -29.05 54.06
CA ALA A 365 -16.36 -28.50 55.39
C ALA A 365 -17.51 -28.98 56.29
N GLY A 366 -17.14 -29.46 57.47
CA GLY A 366 -17.98 -30.25 58.35
C GLY A 366 -19.37 -29.65 58.58
N ARG A 367 -20.39 -30.45 58.26
CA ARG A 367 -21.68 -30.35 58.94
C ARG A 367 -21.50 -31.00 60.30
N ALA A 368 -20.97 -30.22 61.24
CA ALA A 368 -20.97 -30.56 62.66
C ALA A 368 -22.42 -30.74 63.12
N GLY A 369 -22.61 -31.77 63.95
CA GLY A 369 -23.90 -32.25 64.38
C GLY A 369 -24.74 -31.22 65.12
N GLY A 370 -26.03 -31.24 64.81
CA GLY A 370 -27.10 -30.78 65.68
C GLY A 370 -28.10 -31.91 65.79
N GLY A 371 -27.75 -32.93 66.58
CA GLY A 371 -28.72 -33.86 67.11
C GLY A 371 -29.31 -33.33 68.40
N SER A 372 -30.47 -33.91 68.74
CA SER A 372 -31.18 -33.92 70.03
C SER A 372 -32.50 -33.13 70.04
N PRO A 373 -33.47 -33.51 70.91
CA PRO A 373 -34.54 -34.43 70.56
C PRO A 373 -35.92 -33.89 71.03
N GLU A 374 -36.95 -34.73 70.91
CA GLU A 374 -38.36 -34.57 71.36
C GLU A 374 -39.30 -33.74 70.48
#